data_AF-A0A673Z730-F1
#
_entry.id   AF-A0A673Z730-F1
#
_cell.length_a   1.000
_cell.length_b   1.000
_cell.length_c   1.000
_cell.angle_alpha   90.00
_cell.angle_beta   90.00
_cell.angle_gamma   90.00
#
_symmetry.space_group_name_H-M   'P 1'
#
loop_
_entity.id
_entity.type
_entity.pdbx_description
1 polymer ?
#
loop_
_entity_poly.entity_id
_entity_poly.type
_entity_poly.pdbx_seq_one_letter_code
_entity_poly.pdbx_strand_id
1 'polypeptide(L)'
;MSHRKFSAPRHGSLGFLPRKRSRRHRGKVKSFPKDDPSKPVHLTAFLGYKAGMTHIVREVDRPGSKVNKKEVVEAVTIVETPPMVVVGVVGYVETPRGLRSFKTIFAEHISDECKRRFYRNWYKSKKKAFTKYCKKWQDDEGKKQLEKDFASMKKYCQVVRIIAHTQMRLLPLRQKKSHLMEVQLNGGSISDKVDWAREKLEQSIPITNVFTQDEMIDVIGVTKGHGYKGVTSRWHTKKLPRKTHRGLRKVACIGAWHPSRVAFSVARAGQKGYHHRTEINKKIYKIGQGYHTKDGKLVKNNAATEYDLSNKSITPLGGFVHYGEVTNDFVMLKGCTIGVKKRVLTLRKSLLVQSSRRATEKIDLKFIDTTSKFGHGRFQTVEEKKAFMGPLKKDRIAKEETA
;
A
#
# COMPACT_ATOMS: atom_id res chain seq x y z
N MET A 1 -33.46 37.14 5.61
CA MET A 1 -33.02 36.76 4.25
C MET A 1 -33.85 35.58 3.79
N SER A 2 -34.49 35.71 2.63
CA SER A 2 -35.20 34.63 1.94
C SER A 2 -34.19 33.62 1.35
N HIS A 3 -34.65 32.73 0.47
CA HIS A 3 -33.82 31.73 -0.20
C HIS A 3 -32.56 32.34 -0.87
N ARG A 4 -31.53 31.51 -1.10
CA ARG A 4 -30.30 31.95 -1.78
C ARG A 4 -30.62 32.45 -3.18
N LYS A 5 -30.19 33.67 -3.53
CA LYS A 5 -30.36 34.27 -4.87
C LYS A 5 -29.81 33.41 -6.02
N PHE A 6 -28.70 32.70 -5.80
CA PHE A 6 -28.09 31.81 -6.80
C PHE A 6 -27.80 30.44 -6.19
N SER A 7 -28.11 29.39 -6.95
CA SER A 7 -27.78 28.01 -6.61
C SER A 7 -26.28 27.75 -6.75
N ALA A 8 -25.72 26.96 -5.83
CA ALA A 8 -24.37 26.43 -5.96
C ALA A 8 -24.24 25.15 -5.14
N PRO A 9 -23.44 24.16 -5.59
CA PRO A 9 -23.22 22.93 -4.85
C PRO A 9 -22.52 23.21 -3.52
N ARG A 10 -22.67 22.27 -2.57
CA ARG A 10 -22.00 22.37 -1.28
C ARG A 10 -20.48 22.17 -1.41
N HIS A 11 -19.73 22.79 -0.50
CA HIS A 11 -18.30 22.53 -0.39
C HIS A 11 -18.00 21.24 0.40
N GLY A 12 -17.43 20.26 -0.29
CA GLY A 12 -16.93 19.01 0.29
C GLY A 12 -18.01 17.98 0.64
N SER A 13 -17.62 16.70 0.56
CA SER A 13 -18.49 15.58 0.92
C SER A 13 -18.60 15.39 2.44
N LEU A 14 -19.84 15.14 2.89
CA LEU A 14 -20.18 14.80 4.28
C LEU A 14 -19.96 13.32 4.59
N GLY A 15 -19.93 12.42 3.59
CA GLY A 15 -19.65 10.99 3.78
C GLY A 15 -18.24 10.69 4.29
N PHE A 16 -17.36 11.69 4.29
CA PHE A 16 -16.02 11.62 4.88
C PHE A 16 -15.90 12.33 6.24
N LEU A 17 -17.01 12.69 6.87
CA LEU A 17 -17.06 13.04 8.28
C LEU A 17 -17.00 11.76 9.14
N PRO A 18 -16.41 11.82 10.35
CA PRO A 18 -15.66 12.94 10.91
C PRO A 18 -14.28 13.13 10.27
N ARG A 19 -13.92 14.38 9.94
CA ARG A 19 -12.59 14.77 9.42
C ARG A 19 -11.57 14.91 10.56
N LYS A 20 -11.24 13.79 11.20
CA LYS A 20 -10.28 13.67 12.31
C LYS A 20 -9.06 12.84 11.92
N ARG A 21 -7.98 12.90 12.71
CA ARG A 21 -6.80 12.04 12.55
C ARG A 21 -7.22 10.57 12.62
N SER A 22 -6.71 9.77 11.69
CA SER A 22 -6.86 8.32 11.72
C SER A 22 -6.26 7.76 13.01
N ARG A 23 -7.01 6.91 13.71
CA ARG A 23 -6.54 6.23 14.93
C ARG A 23 -5.39 5.27 14.64
N ARG A 24 -5.38 4.66 13.45
CA ARG A 24 -4.35 3.71 13.00
C ARG A 24 -3.47 4.36 11.95
N HIS A 25 -2.18 4.06 11.98
CA HIS A 25 -1.23 4.50 10.95
C HIS A 25 -1.34 3.66 9.67
N ARG A 26 -1.56 2.34 9.82
CA ARG A 26 -1.79 1.40 8.73
C ARG A 26 -3.23 1.49 8.24
N GLY A 27 -3.42 1.32 6.92
CA GLY A 27 -4.74 1.13 6.32
C GLY A 27 -5.42 -0.14 6.85
N LYS A 28 -6.59 -0.02 7.47
CA LYS A 28 -7.40 -1.19 7.83
C LYS A 28 -8.27 -1.56 6.63
N VAL A 29 -8.25 -2.83 6.22
CA VAL A 29 -9.30 -3.38 5.36
C VAL A 29 -10.60 -3.41 6.15
N LYS A 30 -11.61 -2.69 5.69
CA LYS A 30 -12.94 -2.66 6.33
C LYS A 30 -13.86 -3.75 5.80
N SER A 31 -13.67 -4.15 4.54
CA SER A 31 -14.42 -5.18 3.84
C SER A 31 -13.44 -5.94 2.95
N PHE A 32 -13.41 -7.26 3.02
CA PHE A 32 -12.67 -8.09 2.06
C PHE A 32 -13.57 -8.44 0.87
N PRO A 33 -13.01 -8.91 -0.27
CA PRO A 33 -13.82 -9.43 -1.36
C PRO A 33 -14.76 -10.55 -0.89
N LYS A 34 -15.92 -10.66 -1.53
CA LYS A 34 -16.87 -11.75 -1.25
C LYS A 34 -16.19 -13.09 -1.55
N ASP A 35 -16.43 -14.05 -0.69
CA ASP A 35 -15.88 -15.39 -0.82
C ASP A 35 -16.69 -16.22 -1.83
N ASP A 36 -16.01 -17.13 -2.52
CA ASP A 36 -16.52 -17.93 -3.62
C ASP A 36 -15.82 -19.30 -3.58
N PRO A 37 -16.44 -20.32 -2.95
CA PRO A 37 -15.82 -21.64 -2.73
C PRO A 37 -15.41 -22.37 -4.01
N SER A 38 -15.96 -22.00 -5.18
CA SER A 38 -15.61 -22.62 -6.47
C SER A 38 -14.19 -22.28 -6.94
N LYS A 39 -13.61 -21.19 -6.44
CA LYS A 39 -12.26 -20.74 -6.80
C LYS A 39 -11.20 -21.43 -5.95
N PRO A 40 -9.95 -21.53 -6.43
CA PRO A 40 -8.85 -22.02 -5.61
C PRO A 40 -8.61 -21.10 -4.41
N VAL A 41 -8.08 -21.67 -3.32
CA VAL A 41 -7.72 -20.92 -2.11
C VAL A 41 -6.68 -19.85 -2.47
N HIS A 42 -6.97 -18.59 -2.15
CA HIS A 42 -6.08 -17.48 -2.46
C HIS A 42 -6.17 -16.36 -1.42
N LEU A 43 -5.14 -15.51 -1.40
CA LEU A 43 -5.09 -14.32 -0.56
C LEU A 43 -5.77 -13.12 -1.23
N THR A 44 -6.33 -12.25 -0.39
CA THR A 44 -7.13 -11.10 -0.85
C THR A 44 -6.46 -9.75 -0.66
N ALA A 45 -5.33 -9.68 0.05
CA ALA A 45 -4.64 -8.43 0.34
C ALA A 45 -3.15 -8.62 0.66
N PHE A 46 -2.37 -7.55 0.48
CA PHE A 46 -0.94 -7.49 0.75
C PHE A 46 -0.55 -6.15 1.39
N LEU A 47 0.64 -6.06 1.99
CA LEU A 47 1.21 -4.82 2.51
C LEU A 47 2.45 -4.40 1.72
N GLY A 48 2.48 -3.14 1.28
CA GLY A 48 3.63 -2.55 0.61
C GLY A 48 3.97 -1.17 1.17
N TYR A 49 5.08 -0.59 0.70
CA TYR A 49 5.60 0.70 1.15
C TYR A 49 5.75 1.63 -0.05
N LYS A 50 5.10 2.79 0.02
CA LYS A 50 5.18 3.79 -1.05
C LYS A 50 6.60 4.34 -1.15
N ALA A 51 7.32 4.01 -2.23
CA ALA A 51 8.69 4.43 -2.46
C ALA A 51 8.74 5.83 -3.09
N GLY A 52 8.06 6.00 -4.22
CA GLY A 52 8.07 7.23 -4.98
C GLY A 52 7.15 7.17 -6.19
N MET A 53 7.32 8.12 -7.10
CA MET A 53 6.58 8.18 -8.36
C MET A 53 7.55 8.43 -9.50
N THR A 54 7.21 7.92 -10.67
CA THR A 54 7.87 8.22 -11.95
C THR A 54 6.80 8.27 -13.04
N HIS A 55 7.20 8.33 -14.30
CA HIS A 55 6.31 8.17 -15.44
C HIS A 55 6.81 7.05 -16.37
N ILE A 56 5.90 6.54 -17.19
CA ILE A 56 6.17 5.53 -18.19
C ILE A 56 5.67 6.01 -19.55
N VAL A 57 6.15 5.38 -20.61
CA VAL A 57 5.54 5.41 -21.94
C VAL A 57 4.96 4.03 -22.22
N ARG A 58 3.75 4.02 -22.76
CA ARG A 58 3.11 2.82 -23.28
C ARG A 58 2.26 3.16 -24.49
N GLU A 59 2.00 2.16 -25.31
CA GLU A 59 0.96 2.26 -26.32
C GLU A 59 -0.43 2.01 -25.71
N VAL A 60 -1.45 2.68 -26.24
CA VAL A 60 -2.84 2.53 -25.81
C VAL A 60 -3.64 1.74 -26.83
N ASP A 61 -4.11 0.56 -26.45
CA ASP A 61 -5.10 -0.19 -27.23
C ASP A 61 -6.52 0.13 -26.74
N ARG A 62 -7.15 1.10 -27.40
CA ARG A 62 -8.53 1.53 -27.14
C ARG A 62 -9.23 1.95 -28.43
N PRO A 63 -9.78 0.99 -29.20
CA PRO A 63 -10.54 1.29 -30.42
C PRO A 63 -11.62 2.36 -30.20
N GLY A 64 -11.66 3.35 -31.08
CA GLY A 64 -12.54 4.53 -30.99
C GLY A 64 -11.97 5.71 -30.21
N SER A 65 -10.82 5.57 -29.54
CA SER A 65 -10.13 6.68 -28.89
C SER A 65 -9.20 7.44 -29.84
N LYS A 66 -9.07 8.76 -29.67
CA LYS A 66 -8.07 9.58 -30.41
C LYS A 66 -6.61 9.17 -30.17
N VAL A 67 -6.38 8.46 -29.07
CA VAL A 67 -5.06 7.94 -28.66
C VAL A 67 -4.92 6.43 -28.92
N ASN A 68 -5.84 5.81 -29.66
CA ASN A 68 -5.71 4.41 -30.03
C ASN A 68 -4.42 4.19 -30.85
N LYS A 69 -3.64 3.17 -30.52
CA LYS A 69 -2.33 2.86 -31.14
C LYS A 69 -1.35 4.03 -31.11
N LYS A 70 -1.49 4.92 -30.12
CA LYS A 70 -0.55 6.01 -29.87
C LYS A 70 0.12 5.83 -28.53
N GLU A 71 1.33 6.34 -28.44
CA GLU A 71 2.08 6.36 -27.20
C GLU A 71 1.56 7.46 -26.28
N VAL A 72 1.41 7.13 -25.01
CA VAL A 72 1.02 8.06 -23.97
C VAL A 72 2.00 8.00 -22.82
N VAL A 73 2.24 9.16 -22.22
CA VAL A 73 2.98 9.28 -20.97
C VAL A 73 2.00 9.23 -19.80
N GLU A 74 2.18 8.26 -18.91
CA GLU A 74 1.34 8.14 -17.71
C GLU A 74 2.19 8.11 -16.44
N ALA A 75 1.77 8.87 -15.44
CA ALA A 75 2.40 8.85 -14.13
C ALA A 75 2.09 7.52 -13.41
N VAL A 76 3.07 7.01 -12.68
CA VAL A 76 2.96 5.77 -11.89
C VAL A 76 3.53 5.96 -10.49
N THR A 77 2.99 5.22 -9.51
CA THR A 77 3.54 5.13 -8.16
C THR A 77 4.20 3.78 -7.95
N ILE A 78 5.42 3.79 -7.41
CA ILE A 78 6.16 2.57 -7.04
C ILE A 78 5.89 2.25 -5.58
N VAL A 79 5.44 1.03 -5.32
CA VAL A 79 5.18 0.48 -3.98
C VAL A 79 6.06 -0.74 -3.80
N GLU A 80 7.08 -0.65 -2.96
CA GLU A 80 7.96 -1.77 -2.64
C GLU A 80 7.23 -2.78 -1.73
N THR A 81 7.26 -4.05 -2.10
CA THR A 81 6.47 -5.14 -1.55
C THR A 81 7.37 -6.33 -1.22
N PRO A 82 8.23 -6.23 -0.18
CA PRO A 82 8.97 -7.40 0.27
C PRO A 82 7.99 -8.53 0.67
N PRO A 83 8.38 -9.80 0.54
CA PRO A 83 7.52 -10.92 0.94
C PRO A 83 6.97 -10.76 2.37
N MET A 84 5.72 -11.16 2.57
CA MET A 84 5.12 -11.20 3.91
C MET A 84 5.27 -12.59 4.51
N VAL A 85 5.61 -12.67 5.79
CA VAL A 85 5.71 -13.97 6.49
C VAL A 85 4.40 -14.25 7.21
N VAL A 86 3.83 -15.43 7.01
CA VAL A 86 2.64 -15.88 7.72
C VAL A 86 3.04 -16.39 9.10
N VAL A 87 2.40 -15.89 10.15
CA VAL A 87 2.74 -16.23 11.55
C VAL A 87 1.55 -16.68 12.37
N GLY A 88 0.39 -16.84 11.75
CA GLY A 88 -0.78 -17.39 12.43
C GLY A 88 -2.02 -17.42 11.56
N VAL A 89 -3.09 -17.98 12.13
CA VAL A 89 -4.41 -18.09 11.54
C VAL A 89 -5.47 -17.70 12.58
N VAL A 90 -6.52 -17.03 12.13
CA VAL A 90 -7.68 -16.62 12.94
C VAL A 90 -8.93 -17.18 12.27
N GLY A 91 -9.68 -17.97 13.02
CA GLY A 91 -11.02 -18.41 12.63
C GLY A 91 -12.08 -17.44 13.16
N TYR A 92 -13.06 -17.12 12.32
CA TYR A 92 -14.21 -16.30 12.70
C TYR A 92 -15.49 -17.12 12.56
N VAL A 93 -16.35 -16.99 13.59
CA VAL A 93 -17.70 -17.53 13.59
C VAL A 93 -18.70 -16.40 13.37
N GLU A 94 -19.66 -16.62 12.50
CA GLU A 94 -20.79 -15.74 12.31
C GLU A 94 -21.79 -15.92 13.45
N THR A 95 -22.21 -14.81 14.05
CA THR A 95 -23.21 -14.80 15.11
C THR A 95 -24.29 -13.77 14.73
N PRO A 96 -25.49 -13.80 15.35
CA PRO A 96 -26.51 -12.79 15.10
C PRO A 96 -26.04 -11.34 15.40
N ARG A 97 -24.97 -11.17 16.18
CA ARG A 97 -24.34 -9.86 16.49
C ARG A 97 -23.19 -9.50 15.53
N GLY A 98 -22.96 -10.30 14.50
CA GLY A 98 -21.87 -10.18 13.52
C GLY A 98 -20.76 -11.21 13.69
N LEU A 99 -19.66 -11.01 12.97
CA LEU A 99 -18.49 -11.90 12.98
C LEU A 99 -17.66 -11.74 14.26
N ARG A 100 -17.53 -12.82 15.02
CA ARG A 100 -16.71 -12.90 16.25
C ARG A 100 -15.46 -13.75 15.99
N SER A 101 -14.32 -13.32 16.51
CA SER A 101 -13.11 -14.16 16.51
C SER A 101 -13.34 -15.39 17.39
N PHE A 102 -13.21 -16.57 16.81
CA PHE A 102 -13.42 -17.85 17.48
C PHE A 102 -12.13 -18.32 18.16
N LYS A 103 -11.08 -18.55 17.37
CA LYS A 103 -9.75 -18.96 17.84
C LYS A 103 -8.66 -18.30 17.00
N THR A 104 -7.47 -18.19 17.59
CA THR A 104 -6.26 -17.74 16.91
C THR A 104 -5.15 -18.72 17.23
N ILE A 105 -4.49 -19.25 16.20
CA ILE A 105 -3.33 -20.12 16.32
C ILE A 105 -2.14 -19.36 15.72
N PHE A 106 -1.10 -19.12 16.52
CA PHE A 106 0.17 -18.60 16.01
C PHE A 106 1.10 -19.74 15.61
N ALA A 107 2.09 -19.42 14.78
CA ALA A 107 3.19 -20.31 14.44
C ALA A 107 4.17 -20.51 15.63
N GLU A 108 5.05 -21.50 15.52
CA GLU A 108 6.06 -21.83 16.54
C GLU A 108 7.16 -20.75 16.56
N HIS A 109 7.76 -20.49 15.39
CA HIS A 109 8.88 -19.59 15.21
C HIS A 109 8.43 -18.22 14.71
N ILE A 110 8.28 -17.29 15.65
CA ILE A 110 7.98 -15.89 15.34
C ILE A 110 9.26 -15.05 15.32
N SER A 111 9.50 -14.39 14.18
CA SER A 111 10.64 -13.49 13.97
C SER A 111 10.70 -12.34 14.99
N ASP A 112 11.91 -11.85 15.26
CA ASP A 112 12.13 -10.74 16.20
C ASP A 112 11.49 -9.43 15.74
N GLU A 113 11.45 -9.17 14.42
CA GLU A 113 10.76 -7.99 13.89
C GLU A 113 9.24 -8.05 14.08
N CYS A 114 8.66 -9.26 14.11
CA CYS A 114 7.27 -9.51 14.50
C CYS A 114 7.09 -9.37 16.01
N LYS A 115 7.95 -9.99 16.84
CA LYS A 115 7.93 -9.82 18.30
C LYS A 115 8.02 -8.34 18.71
N ARG A 116 8.83 -7.53 18.01
CA ARG A 116 8.90 -6.07 18.18
C ARG A 116 7.53 -5.39 18.07
N ARG A 117 6.59 -5.92 17.27
CA ARG A 117 5.23 -5.39 17.13
C ARG A 117 4.49 -5.37 18.47
N PHE A 118 4.70 -6.38 19.30
CA PHE A 118 4.04 -6.59 20.60
C PHE A 118 4.65 -5.76 21.74
N TYR A 119 5.82 -5.16 21.54
CA TYR A 119 6.45 -4.29 22.53
C TYR A 119 6.32 -2.81 22.17
N ARG A 120 6.14 -1.96 23.19
CA ARG A 120 6.33 -0.50 23.06
C ARG A 120 7.81 -0.14 23.09
N ASN A 121 8.55 -0.66 24.07
CA ASN A 121 9.99 -0.50 24.19
C ASN A 121 10.70 -1.87 24.09
N TRP A 122 11.23 -2.19 22.91
CA TRP A 122 11.93 -3.46 22.68
C TRP A 122 13.23 -3.57 23.48
N TYR A 123 14.04 -2.52 23.49
CA TYR A 123 15.40 -2.55 24.05
C TYR A 123 15.39 -2.85 25.55
N LYS A 124 14.50 -2.19 26.30
CA LYS A 124 14.35 -2.41 27.76
C LYS A 124 13.53 -3.65 28.13
N SER A 125 12.91 -4.33 27.16
CA SER A 125 12.11 -5.52 27.44
C SER A 125 12.99 -6.77 27.63
N LYS A 126 12.44 -7.79 28.28
CA LYS A 126 13.04 -9.14 28.37
C LYS A 126 12.73 -10.05 27.17
N LYS A 127 12.03 -9.53 26.15
CA LYS A 127 11.69 -10.23 24.89
C LYS A 127 10.98 -11.60 25.05
N LYS A 128 10.16 -11.77 26.09
CA LYS A 128 9.45 -13.03 26.43
C LYS A 128 8.15 -13.31 25.66
N ALA A 129 7.80 -12.52 24.65
CA ALA A 129 6.59 -12.76 23.85
C ALA A 129 6.69 -14.11 23.13
N PHE A 130 5.61 -14.91 23.20
CA PHE A 130 5.48 -16.24 22.59
C PHE A 130 6.42 -17.33 23.09
N THR A 131 7.25 -17.12 24.13
CA THR A 131 8.18 -18.16 24.60
C THR A 131 7.47 -19.40 25.13
N LYS A 132 6.37 -19.23 25.90
CA LYS A 132 5.54 -20.35 26.37
C LYS A 132 4.75 -20.99 25.23
N TYR A 133 4.32 -20.18 24.26
CA TYR A 133 3.52 -20.64 23.15
C TYR A 133 4.34 -21.48 22.15
N CYS A 134 5.61 -21.13 21.93
CA CYS A 134 6.56 -21.95 21.18
C CYS A 134 6.75 -23.32 21.84
N LYS A 135 6.93 -23.39 23.17
CA LYS A 135 7.00 -24.66 23.89
C LYS A 135 5.75 -25.53 23.71
N LYS A 136 4.56 -24.93 23.57
CA LYS A 136 3.31 -25.66 23.28
C LYS A 136 3.33 -26.37 21.93
N TRP A 137 4.06 -25.87 20.93
CA TRP A 137 4.22 -26.56 19.64
C TRP A 137 5.15 -27.78 19.73
N GLN A 138 6.04 -27.80 20.72
CA GLN A 138 7.01 -28.88 20.92
C GLN A 138 6.47 -29.98 21.84
N ASP A 139 5.68 -29.59 22.85
CA ASP A 139 5.04 -30.49 23.81
C ASP A 139 3.90 -31.32 23.19
N ASP A 140 3.77 -32.59 23.58
CA ASP A 140 2.82 -33.52 22.98
C ASP A 140 1.37 -33.22 23.36
N GLU A 141 1.13 -32.78 24.60
CA GLU A 141 -0.20 -32.30 25.00
C GLU A 141 -0.54 -30.99 24.26
N GLY A 142 0.44 -30.10 24.13
CA GLY A 142 0.32 -28.87 23.36
C GLY A 142 -0.03 -29.09 21.89
N LYS A 143 0.61 -30.05 21.21
CA LYS A 143 0.29 -30.47 19.84
C LYS A 143 -1.14 -31.01 19.73
N LYS A 144 -1.56 -31.91 20.63
CA LYS A 144 -2.94 -32.42 20.68
C LYS A 144 -3.94 -31.28 20.82
N GLN A 145 -3.65 -30.28 21.64
CA GLN A 145 -4.50 -29.10 21.79
C GLN A 145 -4.53 -28.24 20.51
N LEU A 146 -3.40 -28.08 19.81
CA LEU A 146 -3.35 -27.35 18.54
C LEU A 146 -4.16 -28.07 17.45
N GLU A 147 -4.06 -29.40 17.35
CA GLU A 147 -4.90 -30.18 16.44
C GLU A 147 -6.39 -30.02 16.75
N LYS A 148 -6.78 -30.06 18.03
CA LYS A 148 -8.16 -29.76 18.46
C LYS A 148 -8.58 -28.34 18.07
N ASP A 149 -7.69 -27.37 18.18
CA ASP A 149 -7.96 -25.98 17.81
C ASP A 149 -8.17 -25.85 16.29
N PHE A 150 -7.33 -26.50 15.46
CA PHE A 150 -7.50 -26.56 14.00
C PHE A 150 -8.78 -27.27 13.59
N ALA A 151 -9.08 -28.44 14.17
CA ALA A 151 -10.32 -29.18 13.91
C ALA A 151 -11.56 -28.35 14.29
N SER A 152 -11.51 -27.63 15.41
CA SER A 152 -12.58 -26.72 15.83
C SER A 152 -12.74 -25.55 14.85
N MET A 153 -11.64 -25.02 14.30
CA MET A 153 -11.72 -23.98 13.26
C MET A 153 -12.41 -24.51 12.00
N LYS A 154 -12.04 -25.71 11.53
CA LYS A 154 -12.67 -26.33 10.36
C LYS A 154 -14.18 -26.55 10.56
N LYS A 155 -14.58 -26.98 11.75
CA LYS A 155 -15.98 -27.30 12.06
C LYS A 155 -16.88 -26.08 12.24
N TYR A 156 -16.40 -25.05 12.94
CA TYR A 156 -17.28 -23.96 13.42
C TYR A 156 -17.12 -22.63 12.70
N CYS A 157 -15.99 -22.37 12.02
CA CYS A 157 -15.73 -21.06 11.44
C CYS A 157 -16.28 -20.93 10.02
N GLN A 158 -16.84 -19.77 9.68
CA GLN A 158 -17.28 -19.43 8.34
C GLN A 158 -16.25 -18.58 7.58
N VAL A 159 -15.32 -17.95 8.31
CA VAL A 159 -14.27 -17.12 7.69
C VAL A 159 -12.93 -17.44 8.33
N VAL A 160 -11.92 -17.66 7.49
CA VAL A 160 -10.53 -17.91 7.91
C VAL A 160 -9.66 -16.76 7.43
N ARG A 161 -8.81 -16.24 8.32
CA ARG A 161 -7.82 -15.22 7.99
C ARG A 161 -6.45 -15.64 8.47
N ILE A 162 -5.43 -15.43 7.65
CA ILE A 162 -4.05 -15.55 8.10
C ILE A 162 -3.59 -14.25 8.77
N ILE A 163 -2.65 -14.34 9.70
CA ILE A 163 -1.90 -13.22 10.26
C ILE A 163 -0.55 -13.19 9.56
N ALA A 164 -0.27 -12.14 8.81
CA ALA A 164 0.99 -11.96 8.12
C ALA A 164 1.70 -10.67 8.59
N HIS A 165 3.04 -10.67 8.58
CA HIS A 165 3.84 -9.48 8.81
C HIS A 165 4.77 -9.16 7.65
N THR A 166 5.03 -7.88 7.45
CA THR A 166 6.07 -7.41 6.50
C THR A 166 7.48 -7.65 7.06
N GLN A 167 8.46 -7.84 6.19
CA GLN A 167 9.88 -7.91 6.57
C GLN A 167 10.55 -6.53 6.46
N MET A 168 10.78 -5.88 7.60
CA MET A 168 11.35 -4.51 7.64
C MET A 168 12.84 -4.49 7.40
N ARG A 169 13.55 -5.58 7.73
CA ARG A 169 15.00 -5.70 7.52
C ARG A 169 15.41 -5.56 6.06
N LEU A 170 14.50 -5.85 5.14
CA LEU A 170 14.73 -5.79 3.70
C LEU A 170 14.53 -4.38 3.14
N LEU A 171 13.97 -3.45 3.92
CA LEU A 171 13.64 -2.10 3.47
C LEU A 171 14.69 -1.08 3.94
N PRO A 172 14.95 -0.01 3.17
CA PRO A 172 15.87 1.07 3.55
C PRO A 172 15.26 2.04 4.59
N LEU A 173 14.49 1.51 5.55
CA LEU A 173 13.75 2.30 6.52
C LEU A 173 14.36 2.16 7.91
N ARG A 174 14.42 3.28 8.65
CA ARG A 174 14.86 3.30 10.06
C ARG A 174 14.04 2.36 10.97
N GLN A 175 12.77 2.12 10.63
CA GLN A 175 11.86 1.33 11.46
C GLN A 175 12.18 -0.17 11.34
N LYS A 176 12.53 -0.82 12.46
CA LYS A 176 12.73 -2.28 12.56
C LYS A 176 11.48 -3.07 12.97
N LYS A 177 10.39 -2.38 13.28
CA LYS A 177 9.14 -2.96 13.81
C LYS A 177 8.20 -3.34 12.66
N SER A 178 7.98 -4.62 12.40
CA SER A 178 7.12 -5.12 11.31
C SER A 178 5.68 -4.64 11.41
N HIS A 179 4.96 -4.56 10.29
CA HIS A 179 3.52 -4.30 10.29
C HIS A 179 2.75 -5.61 10.18
N LEU A 180 1.88 -5.89 11.16
CA LEU A 180 0.98 -7.05 11.18
C LEU A 180 -0.38 -6.73 10.53
N MET A 181 -0.90 -7.68 9.77
CA MET A 181 -2.20 -7.64 9.14
C MET A 181 -2.85 -9.02 9.09
N GLU A 182 -4.16 -9.06 9.36
CA GLU A 182 -4.99 -10.18 8.94
C GLU A 182 -5.28 -10.07 7.44
N VAL A 183 -5.12 -11.18 6.71
CA VAL A 183 -5.50 -11.31 5.30
C VAL A 183 -6.54 -12.42 5.21
N GLN A 184 -7.69 -12.13 4.60
CA GLN A 184 -8.73 -13.14 4.42
C GLN A 184 -8.35 -14.12 3.30
N LEU A 185 -8.54 -15.41 3.58
CA LEU A 185 -8.47 -16.46 2.57
C LEU A 185 -9.86 -16.62 1.95
N ASN A 186 -9.91 -16.58 0.63
CA ASN A 186 -11.12 -16.84 -0.15
C ASN A 186 -10.86 -18.04 -1.08
N GLY A 187 -11.92 -18.67 -1.58
CA GLY A 187 -11.84 -19.86 -2.44
C GLY A 187 -11.68 -21.15 -1.67
N GLY A 188 -12.25 -22.26 -2.17
CA GLY A 188 -12.28 -23.55 -1.51
C GLY A 188 -13.21 -23.62 -0.30
N SER A 189 -13.30 -24.81 0.29
CA SER A 189 -14.02 -25.04 1.54
C SER A 189 -13.28 -24.42 2.74
N ILE A 190 -13.93 -24.39 3.90
CA ILE A 190 -13.27 -23.93 5.14
C ILE A 190 -12.11 -24.86 5.52
N SER A 191 -12.24 -26.17 5.30
CA SER A 191 -11.14 -27.12 5.57
C SER A 191 -9.93 -26.78 4.71
N ASP A 192 -10.13 -26.60 3.40
CA ASP A 192 -9.06 -26.28 2.45
C ASP A 192 -8.34 -24.98 2.84
N LYS A 193 -9.09 -23.96 3.29
CA LYS A 193 -8.51 -22.71 3.77
C LYS A 193 -7.68 -22.90 5.03
N VAL A 194 -8.13 -23.73 5.98
CA VAL A 194 -7.38 -24.01 7.22
C VAL A 194 -6.12 -24.80 6.91
N ASP A 195 -6.21 -25.80 6.03
CA ASP A 195 -5.06 -26.63 5.63
C ASP A 195 -4.03 -25.81 4.87
N TRP A 196 -4.47 -24.98 3.91
CA TRP A 196 -3.61 -24.03 3.22
C TRP A 196 -2.95 -23.05 4.20
N ALA A 197 -3.72 -22.51 5.16
CA ALA A 197 -3.18 -21.59 6.17
C ALA A 197 -2.11 -22.25 7.03
N ARG A 198 -2.33 -23.52 7.42
CA ARG A 198 -1.40 -24.32 8.21
C ARG A 198 -0.12 -24.62 7.43
N GLU A 199 -0.24 -25.05 6.18
CA GLU A 199 0.91 -25.31 5.30
C GLU A 199 1.76 -24.05 5.13
N LYS A 200 1.14 -22.88 4.98
CA LYS A 200 1.85 -21.61 4.79
C LYS A 200 2.36 -20.97 6.08
N LEU A 201 2.13 -21.55 7.27
CA LEU A 201 2.71 -21.01 8.51
C LEU A 201 4.24 -20.96 8.41
N GLU A 202 4.83 -19.87 8.89
CA GLU A 202 6.27 -19.58 8.88
C GLU A 202 6.89 -19.35 7.49
N GLN A 203 6.11 -19.53 6.43
CA GLN A 203 6.56 -19.30 5.07
C GLN A 203 6.38 -17.84 4.65
N SER A 204 7.27 -17.41 3.75
CA SER A 204 7.17 -16.12 3.06
C SER A 204 6.30 -16.23 1.83
N ILE A 205 5.38 -15.27 1.67
CA ILE A 205 4.49 -15.16 0.52
C ILE A 205 4.89 -13.91 -0.29
N PRO A 206 5.32 -14.08 -1.57
CA PRO A 206 5.62 -12.96 -2.45
C PRO A 206 4.34 -12.31 -2.96
N ILE A 207 4.47 -11.09 -3.49
CA ILE A 207 3.35 -10.31 -4.03
C ILE A 207 2.70 -10.98 -5.25
N THR A 208 3.49 -11.69 -6.05
CA THR A 208 3.09 -12.40 -7.28
C THR A 208 2.08 -13.52 -7.01
N ASN A 209 2.08 -14.10 -5.81
CA ASN A 209 1.10 -15.12 -5.41
C ASN A 209 -0.26 -14.51 -5.04
N VAL A 210 -0.36 -13.19 -4.89
CA VAL A 210 -1.58 -12.49 -4.44
C VAL A 210 -2.19 -11.67 -5.57
N PHE A 211 -1.38 -10.95 -6.33
CA PHE A 211 -1.84 -10.09 -7.42
C PHE A 211 -1.22 -10.49 -8.73
N THR A 212 -1.96 -10.20 -9.79
CA THR A 212 -1.51 -10.43 -11.17
C THR A 212 -1.28 -9.11 -11.88
N GLN A 213 -0.50 -9.17 -12.95
CA GLN A 213 -0.30 -8.05 -13.87
C GLN A 213 -1.66 -7.62 -14.46
N ASP A 214 -1.81 -6.32 -14.77
CA ASP A 214 -3.02 -5.71 -15.35
C ASP A 214 -4.29 -5.70 -14.46
N GLU A 215 -4.23 -6.32 -13.27
CA GLU A 215 -5.33 -6.36 -12.32
C GLU A 215 -5.66 -4.97 -11.76
N MET A 216 -6.96 -4.70 -11.56
CA MET A 216 -7.44 -3.54 -10.81
C MET A 216 -7.50 -3.86 -9.32
N ILE A 217 -6.75 -3.10 -8.52
CA ILE A 217 -6.70 -3.26 -7.08
C ILE A 217 -7.18 -2.00 -6.34
N ASP A 218 -7.41 -2.16 -5.04
CA ASP A 218 -7.76 -1.07 -4.15
C ASP A 218 -6.59 -0.77 -3.20
N VAL A 219 -6.24 0.52 -3.07
CA VAL A 219 -5.17 1.00 -2.20
C VAL A 219 -5.77 1.64 -0.96
N ILE A 220 -5.47 1.08 0.20
CA ILE A 220 -5.99 1.50 1.49
C ILE A 220 -4.85 2.02 2.37
N GLY A 221 -5.06 3.15 3.01
CA GLY A 221 -3.98 3.81 3.73
C GLY A 221 -4.43 5.07 4.46
N VAL A 222 -3.44 5.77 5.00
CA VAL A 222 -3.64 7.06 5.68
C VAL A 222 -3.03 8.17 4.84
N THR A 223 -3.82 9.19 4.55
CA THR A 223 -3.40 10.33 3.73
C THR A 223 -2.27 11.14 4.37
N LYS A 224 -1.59 11.97 3.57
CA LYS A 224 -0.61 12.93 4.09
C LYS A 224 -1.28 13.85 5.12
N GLY A 225 -0.62 14.07 6.26
CA GLY A 225 -1.08 14.98 7.29
C GLY A 225 -0.73 16.42 6.94
N HIS A 226 -1.66 17.35 7.21
CA HIS A 226 -1.43 18.79 7.04
C HIS A 226 -1.69 19.59 8.32
N GLY A 227 -2.03 18.94 9.44
CA GLY A 227 -2.28 19.60 10.73
C GLY A 227 -3.59 20.39 10.76
N TYR A 228 -3.65 21.39 11.66
CA TYR A 228 -4.79 22.29 11.77
C TYR A 228 -4.83 23.26 10.58
N LYS A 229 -5.98 23.37 9.89
CA LYS A 229 -6.17 24.24 8.74
C LYS A 229 -7.52 24.97 8.79
N GLY A 230 -7.51 26.21 8.31
CA GLY A 230 -8.73 27.02 8.12
C GLY A 230 -9.65 26.49 7.03
N VAL A 231 -10.88 27.01 6.98
CA VAL A 231 -11.96 26.56 6.08
C VAL A 231 -11.59 26.65 4.60
N THR A 232 -10.87 27.69 4.18
CA THR A 232 -10.42 27.83 2.78
C THR A 232 -9.53 26.69 2.34
N SER A 233 -8.65 26.17 3.21
CA SER A 233 -7.79 25.02 2.85
C SER A 233 -8.47 23.69 3.13
N ARG A 234 -9.19 23.55 4.24
CA ARG A 234 -9.79 22.28 4.68
C ARG A 234 -11.03 21.89 3.87
N TRP A 235 -11.80 22.88 3.42
CA TRP A 235 -13.08 22.72 2.73
C TRP A 235 -13.13 23.39 1.35
N HIS A 236 -12.10 24.14 0.96
CA HIS A 236 -12.06 24.84 -0.33
C HIS A 236 -13.20 25.86 -0.50
N THR A 237 -13.57 26.54 0.58
CA THR A 237 -14.54 27.65 0.53
C THR A 237 -13.93 28.86 -0.17
N LYS A 238 -14.75 29.62 -0.89
CA LYS A 238 -14.34 30.89 -1.52
C LYS A 238 -13.77 31.85 -0.46
N LYS A 239 -12.70 32.58 -0.80
CA LYS A 239 -12.18 33.67 0.03
C LYS A 239 -13.17 34.84 -0.01
N LEU A 240 -13.30 35.57 1.08
CA LEU A 240 -14.07 36.82 1.13
C LEU A 240 -13.32 37.96 0.41
N PRO A 241 -14.00 39.07 0.07
CA PRO A 241 -13.38 40.24 -0.55
C PRO A 241 -12.16 40.77 0.22
N ARG A 242 -11.26 41.46 -0.49
CA ARG A 242 -10.00 41.97 0.08
C ARG A 242 -10.23 42.90 1.28
N LYS A 243 -11.25 43.76 1.21
CA LYS A 243 -11.58 44.76 2.24
C LYS A 243 -12.46 44.22 3.39
N THR A 244 -12.57 42.90 3.55
CA THR A 244 -13.35 42.31 4.65
C THR A 244 -12.66 42.53 6.00
N HIS A 245 -13.33 43.23 6.90
CA HIS A 245 -12.87 43.41 8.29
C HIS A 245 -12.80 42.07 9.05
N ARG A 246 -11.81 41.92 9.94
CA ARG A 246 -11.56 40.71 10.74
C ARG A 246 -11.30 39.42 9.92
N GLY A 247 -10.78 39.57 8.71
CA GLY A 247 -10.08 38.49 7.99
C GLY A 247 -10.92 37.77 6.93
N LEU A 248 -10.29 37.51 5.79
CA LEU A 248 -10.96 37.07 4.56
C LEU A 248 -11.02 35.55 4.33
N ARG A 249 -10.31 34.74 5.13
CA ARG A 249 -10.19 33.26 4.95
C ARG A 249 -11.16 32.49 5.86
N LYS A 250 -12.43 32.89 5.82
CA LYS A 250 -13.50 32.41 6.71
C LYS A 250 -14.77 32.09 5.90
N VAL A 251 -15.73 31.42 6.53
CA VAL A 251 -17.11 31.36 6.04
C VAL A 251 -17.85 32.54 6.64
N ALA A 252 -18.55 33.34 5.82
CA ALA A 252 -19.22 34.54 6.29
C ALA A 252 -20.40 34.24 7.23
N CYS A 253 -21.35 33.40 6.78
CA CYS A 253 -22.51 32.98 7.57
C CYS A 253 -22.43 31.48 7.90
N ILE A 254 -22.56 31.12 9.18
CA ILE A 254 -22.43 29.73 9.68
C ILE A 254 -23.77 29.06 10.01
N GLY A 255 -24.90 29.70 9.72
CA GLY A 255 -26.25 29.21 9.99
C GLY A 255 -27.26 30.35 10.00
N ALA A 256 -28.54 30.01 9.85
CA ALA A 256 -29.63 30.95 10.12
C ALA A 256 -29.83 31.12 11.64
N TRP A 257 -30.72 32.04 12.04
CA TRP A 257 -31.10 32.21 13.45
C TRP A 257 -31.78 30.94 13.99
N HIS A 258 -32.78 30.45 13.26
CA HIS A 258 -33.47 29.20 13.55
C HIS A 258 -33.10 28.16 12.48
N PRO A 259 -32.61 26.96 12.82
CA PRO A 259 -32.36 26.44 14.17
C PRO A 259 -31.21 27.14 14.92
N SER A 260 -31.35 27.33 16.23
CA SER A 260 -30.40 28.03 17.13
C SER A 260 -29.14 27.21 17.46
N ARG A 261 -28.56 26.56 16.44
CA ARG A 261 -27.35 25.75 16.55
C ARG A 261 -26.58 25.72 15.24
N VAL A 262 -25.25 25.67 15.34
CA VAL A 262 -24.40 25.50 14.16
C VAL A 262 -24.50 24.05 13.66
N ALA A 263 -24.94 23.87 12.43
CA ALA A 263 -25.10 22.53 11.86
C ALA A 263 -23.74 21.85 11.58
N PHE A 264 -23.68 20.53 11.76
CA PHE A 264 -22.48 19.72 11.48
C PHE A 264 -22.02 19.78 10.02
N SER A 265 -22.93 20.16 9.11
CA SER A 265 -22.71 20.23 7.68
C SER A 265 -21.94 21.49 7.26
N VAL A 266 -21.82 22.48 8.15
CA VAL A 266 -21.14 23.75 7.91
C VAL A 266 -19.62 23.58 7.97
N ALA A 267 -18.92 24.18 7.01
CA ALA A 267 -17.46 24.12 6.95
C ALA A 267 -16.83 24.84 8.15
N ARG A 268 -16.10 24.10 8.98
CA ARG A 268 -15.33 24.62 10.13
C ARG A 268 -13.84 24.34 9.98
N ALA A 269 -13.00 25.20 10.56
CA ALA A 269 -11.55 24.96 10.65
C ALA A 269 -11.25 23.71 11.51
N GLY A 270 -10.07 23.13 11.34
CA GLY A 270 -9.64 21.95 12.10
C GLY A 270 -8.65 21.07 11.35
N GLN A 271 -8.51 19.82 11.79
CA GLN A 271 -7.58 18.86 11.18
C GLN A 271 -7.84 18.68 9.66
N LYS A 272 -6.77 18.80 8.86
CA LYS A 272 -6.73 18.42 7.44
C LYS A 272 -5.69 17.32 7.22
N GLY A 273 -6.08 16.26 6.53
CA GLY A 273 -5.20 15.14 6.20
C GLY A 273 -4.93 14.22 7.39
N TYR A 274 -4.13 13.18 7.15
CA TYR A 274 -3.98 12.04 8.07
C TYR A 274 -5.32 11.31 8.30
N HIS A 275 -6.12 11.14 7.24
CA HIS A 275 -7.40 10.43 7.28
C HIS A 275 -7.24 9.04 6.67
N HIS A 276 -8.01 8.06 7.13
CA HIS A 276 -8.12 6.75 6.45
C HIS A 276 -8.90 6.91 5.14
N ARG A 277 -8.36 6.37 4.05
CA ARG A 277 -8.99 6.35 2.72
C ARG A 277 -8.77 5.02 2.03
N THR A 278 -9.69 4.70 1.14
CA THR A 278 -9.66 3.58 0.21
C THR A 278 -9.80 4.19 -1.18
N GLU A 279 -8.76 4.09 -2.00
CA GLU A 279 -8.83 4.45 -3.42
C GLU A 279 -9.00 3.17 -4.22
N ILE A 280 -10.12 3.03 -4.93
CA ILE A 280 -10.43 1.84 -5.73
C ILE A 280 -9.89 1.96 -7.16
N ASN A 281 -9.86 0.84 -7.87
CA ASN A 281 -9.56 0.76 -9.31
C ASN A 281 -8.20 1.38 -9.69
N LYS A 282 -7.16 1.04 -8.93
CA LYS A 282 -5.77 1.31 -9.28
C LYS A 282 -5.24 0.14 -10.08
N LYS A 283 -4.93 0.38 -11.34
CA LYS A 283 -4.40 -0.65 -12.24
C LYS A 283 -2.94 -0.95 -11.93
N ILE A 284 -2.59 -2.22 -11.84
CA ILE A 284 -1.21 -2.69 -11.80
C ILE A 284 -0.63 -2.62 -13.22
N TYR A 285 0.48 -1.91 -13.39
CA TYR A 285 1.20 -1.75 -14.66
C TYR A 285 2.46 -2.60 -14.74
N LYS A 286 3.03 -2.98 -13.61
CA LYS A 286 4.14 -3.92 -13.53
C LYS A 286 4.18 -4.51 -12.13
N ILE A 287 4.34 -5.83 -12.02
CA ILE A 287 4.88 -6.45 -10.81
C ILE A 287 6.35 -6.73 -11.12
N GLY A 288 7.23 -5.87 -10.62
CA GLY A 288 8.66 -5.95 -10.88
C GLY A 288 9.35 -6.81 -9.84
N GLN A 289 10.27 -7.66 -10.28
CA GLN A 289 11.10 -8.48 -9.41
C GLN A 289 12.17 -7.62 -8.74
N GLY A 290 12.48 -7.93 -7.48
CA GLY A 290 13.62 -7.38 -6.77
C GLY A 290 14.96 -7.77 -7.39
N TYR A 291 16.03 -7.23 -6.83
CA TYR A 291 17.39 -7.64 -7.17
C TYR A 291 17.56 -9.11 -6.80
N HIS A 292 17.99 -9.92 -7.76
CA HIS A 292 18.17 -11.35 -7.60
C HIS A 292 19.46 -11.78 -8.28
N THR A 293 20.00 -12.91 -7.83
CA THR A 293 21.20 -13.49 -8.44
C THR A 293 20.75 -14.54 -9.46
N LYS A 294 21.25 -14.42 -10.69
CA LYS A 294 21.12 -15.44 -11.74
C LYS A 294 22.52 -15.73 -12.27
N ASP A 295 22.91 -17.01 -12.30
CA ASP A 295 24.22 -17.45 -12.79
C ASP A 295 25.40 -16.75 -12.08
N GLY A 296 25.28 -16.54 -10.76
CA GLY A 296 26.28 -15.84 -9.94
C GLY A 296 26.33 -14.32 -10.12
N LYS A 297 25.56 -13.75 -11.06
CA LYS A 297 25.52 -12.30 -11.34
C LYS A 297 24.28 -11.66 -10.73
N LEU A 298 24.47 -10.49 -10.13
CA LEU A 298 23.39 -9.70 -9.55
C LEU A 298 22.60 -8.98 -10.65
N VAL A 299 21.38 -9.45 -10.89
CA VAL A 299 20.45 -8.90 -11.88
C VAL A 299 19.65 -7.76 -11.25
N LYS A 300 19.79 -6.56 -11.80
CA LYS A 300 19.13 -5.33 -11.32
C LYS A 300 18.22 -4.67 -12.36
N ASN A 301 18.06 -5.26 -13.54
CA ASN A 301 17.38 -4.70 -14.71
C ASN A 301 15.83 -4.70 -14.61
N ASN A 302 15.27 -4.42 -13.43
CA ASN A 302 13.83 -4.51 -13.20
C ASN A 302 13.00 -3.33 -13.77
N ALA A 303 13.66 -2.34 -14.40
CA ALA A 303 13.03 -1.30 -15.20
C ALA A 303 13.34 -1.38 -16.70
N ALA A 304 14.01 -2.45 -17.16
CA ALA A 304 14.08 -2.79 -18.57
C ALA A 304 12.69 -3.20 -19.10
N THR A 305 12.47 -2.98 -20.38
CA THR A 305 11.27 -3.39 -21.12
C THR A 305 11.69 -4.10 -22.40
N GLU A 306 10.74 -4.68 -23.14
CA GLU A 306 11.04 -5.33 -24.43
C GLU A 306 11.54 -4.32 -25.49
N TYR A 307 11.12 -3.06 -25.37
CA TYR A 307 11.49 -1.97 -26.29
C TYR A 307 12.73 -1.18 -25.83
N ASP A 308 13.01 -1.19 -24.53
CA ASP A 308 14.16 -0.52 -23.92
C ASP A 308 15.01 -1.54 -23.16
N LEU A 309 16.04 -2.02 -23.86
CA LEU A 309 16.99 -3.04 -23.39
C LEU A 309 18.06 -2.49 -22.43
N SER A 310 17.98 -1.20 -22.06
CA SER A 310 18.91 -0.59 -21.12
C SER A 310 18.94 -1.38 -19.80
N ASN A 311 20.13 -1.77 -19.35
CA ASN A 311 20.31 -2.43 -18.06
C ASN A 311 20.14 -1.42 -16.91
N LYS A 312 18.89 -1.17 -16.52
CA LYS A 312 18.53 -0.18 -15.50
C LYS A 312 17.53 -0.71 -14.49
N SER A 313 17.69 -0.26 -13.25
CA SER A 313 16.77 -0.56 -12.15
C SER A 313 15.66 0.47 -12.05
N ILE A 314 14.56 0.12 -11.38
CA ILE A 314 13.45 1.05 -11.07
C ILE A 314 13.87 2.19 -10.15
N THR A 315 14.99 2.03 -9.45
CA THR A 315 15.56 3.09 -8.60
C THR A 315 16.15 4.18 -9.50
N PRO A 316 15.63 5.42 -9.45
CA PRO A 316 16.16 6.51 -10.26
C PRO A 316 17.58 6.88 -9.87
N LEU A 317 18.29 7.64 -10.73
CA LEU A 317 19.62 8.17 -10.39
C LEU A 317 19.60 8.96 -9.08
N GLY A 318 20.45 8.57 -8.12
CA GLY A 318 20.49 9.15 -6.78
C GLY A 318 19.42 8.63 -5.80
N GLY A 319 18.67 7.60 -6.20
CA GLY A 319 17.64 6.96 -5.39
C GLY A 319 16.29 7.68 -5.39
N PHE A 320 15.26 7.02 -4.85
CA PHE A 320 13.98 7.70 -4.61
C PHE A 320 14.15 8.73 -3.49
N VAL A 321 13.98 10.01 -3.80
CA VAL A 321 14.16 11.13 -2.86
C VAL A 321 13.38 10.90 -1.57
N HIS A 322 14.06 10.96 -0.43
CA HIS A 322 13.53 10.67 0.92
C HIS A 322 13.02 9.23 1.15
N TYR A 323 13.27 8.30 0.24
CA TYR A 323 12.99 6.87 0.43
C TYR A 323 14.29 6.07 0.56
N GLY A 324 15.09 6.05 -0.51
CA GLY A 324 16.24 5.17 -0.68
C GLY A 324 16.13 4.38 -1.99
N GLU A 325 16.80 3.23 -2.05
CA GLU A 325 16.74 2.30 -3.18
C GLU A 325 15.58 1.31 -3.01
N VAL A 326 15.02 0.85 -4.12
CA VAL A 326 14.05 -0.25 -4.15
C VAL A 326 14.79 -1.50 -4.62
N THR A 327 15.01 -2.43 -3.71
CA THR A 327 15.79 -3.66 -3.96
C THR A 327 14.92 -4.92 -3.92
N ASN A 328 13.71 -4.83 -3.36
CA ASN A 328 12.75 -5.92 -3.31
C ASN A 328 11.76 -5.86 -4.48
N ASP A 329 10.90 -6.88 -4.56
CA ASP A 329 9.75 -6.85 -5.46
C ASP A 329 8.92 -5.58 -5.25
N PHE A 330 8.34 -5.06 -6.33
CA PHE A 330 7.52 -3.86 -6.26
C PHE A 330 6.30 -3.96 -7.17
N VAL A 331 5.29 -3.18 -6.83
CA VAL A 331 4.11 -2.97 -7.66
C VAL A 331 4.15 -1.55 -8.21
N MET A 332 4.08 -1.44 -9.53
CA MET A 332 3.89 -0.18 -10.24
C MET A 332 2.39 0.05 -10.45
N LEU A 333 1.84 1.07 -9.79
CA LEU A 333 0.43 1.41 -9.86
C LEU A 333 0.19 2.64 -10.72
N LYS A 334 -0.84 2.59 -11.58
CA LYS A 334 -1.26 3.74 -12.37
C LYS A 334 -1.62 4.94 -11.48
N GLY A 335 -1.01 6.08 -11.80
CA GLY A 335 -1.32 7.38 -11.20
C GLY A 335 -0.78 7.54 -9.78
N CYS A 336 -1.38 8.49 -9.06
CA CYS A 336 -1.03 8.75 -7.67
C CYS A 336 -1.73 7.77 -6.70
N THR A 337 -1.11 7.57 -5.54
CA THR A 337 -1.72 6.89 -4.39
C THR A 337 -1.66 7.75 -3.14
N ILE A 338 -2.51 7.44 -2.16
CA ILE A 338 -2.52 8.09 -0.84
C ILE A 338 -1.20 7.95 -0.08
N GLY A 339 -0.97 8.89 0.84
CA GLY A 339 0.14 8.83 1.79
C GLY A 339 1.43 9.46 1.27
N VAL A 340 2.38 9.61 2.20
CA VAL A 340 3.75 10.10 1.95
C VAL A 340 4.65 8.95 1.48
N LYS A 341 5.85 9.28 0.99
CA LYS A 341 6.92 8.28 0.82
C LYS A 341 7.20 7.58 2.15
N LYS A 342 7.67 6.32 2.12
CA LYS A 342 7.87 5.44 3.28
C LYS A 342 6.59 5.00 4.00
N ARG A 343 5.40 5.36 3.50
CA ARG A 343 4.11 5.00 4.12
C ARG A 343 3.75 3.56 3.77
N VAL A 344 3.38 2.77 4.78
CA VAL A 344 2.76 1.47 4.58
C VAL A 344 1.36 1.64 3.95
N LEU A 345 1.13 0.94 2.85
CA LEU A 345 -0.13 0.86 2.12
C LEU A 345 -0.62 -0.58 2.17
N THR A 346 -1.94 -0.73 2.27
CA THR A 346 -2.60 -2.02 2.15
C THR A 346 -3.20 -2.12 0.76
N LEU A 347 -2.72 -3.09 -0.01
CA LEU A 347 -3.22 -3.43 -1.32
C LEU A 347 -4.28 -4.50 -1.13
N ARG A 348 -5.47 -4.34 -1.69
CA ARG A 348 -6.57 -5.31 -1.60
C ARG A 348 -7.09 -5.61 -2.99
N LYS A 349 -7.45 -6.86 -3.27
CA LYS A 349 -8.25 -7.19 -4.46
C LYS A 349 -9.53 -6.36 -4.51
N SER A 350 -10.01 -6.08 -5.72
CA SER A 350 -11.21 -5.28 -5.90
C SER A 350 -12.43 -5.96 -5.26
N LEU A 351 -13.38 -5.16 -4.79
CA LEU A 351 -14.71 -5.67 -4.38
C LEU A 351 -15.68 -5.76 -5.56
N LEU A 352 -15.32 -5.19 -6.70
CA LEU A 352 -16.15 -5.09 -7.89
C LEU A 352 -15.70 -6.10 -8.93
N VAL A 353 -16.66 -6.67 -9.65
CA VAL A 353 -16.38 -7.43 -10.87
C VAL A 353 -15.91 -6.43 -11.93
N GLN A 354 -14.73 -6.67 -12.49
CA GLN A 354 -14.07 -5.76 -13.43
C GLN A 354 -14.38 -6.18 -14.87
N SER A 355 -15.46 -5.65 -15.44
CA SER A 355 -15.89 -5.96 -16.82
C SER A 355 -15.60 -4.84 -17.83
N SER A 356 -15.30 -3.62 -17.36
CA SER A 356 -15.09 -2.49 -18.27
C SER A 356 -13.84 -2.68 -19.13
N ARG A 357 -13.89 -2.28 -20.42
CA ARG A 357 -12.75 -2.35 -21.35
C ARG A 357 -11.48 -1.69 -20.81
N ARG A 358 -11.64 -0.58 -20.07
CA ARG A 358 -10.51 0.11 -19.41
C ARG A 358 -9.88 -0.72 -18.29
N ALA A 359 -10.68 -1.52 -17.59
CA ALA A 359 -10.22 -2.38 -16.52
C ALA A 359 -9.52 -3.64 -17.05
N THR A 360 -9.99 -4.20 -18.17
CA THR A 360 -9.45 -5.43 -18.77
C THR A 360 -8.33 -5.21 -19.81
N GLU A 361 -8.04 -3.96 -20.18
CA GLU A 361 -6.92 -3.58 -21.07
C GLU A 361 -5.58 -4.20 -20.62
N LYS A 362 -4.89 -4.94 -21.48
CA LYS A 362 -3.52 -5.42 -21.17
C LYS A 362 -2.54 -4.25 -21.22
N ILE A 363 -1.60 -4.20 -20.30
CA ILE A 363 -0.62 -3.11 -20.24
C ILE A 363 0.74 -3.64 -20.68
N ASP A 364 1.20 -3.10 -21.80
CA ASP A 364 2.56 -3.28 -22.28
C ASP A 364 3.32 -1.96 -22.16
N LEU A 365 4.53 -2.00 -21.58
CA LEU A 365 5.32 -0.81 -21.27
C LEU A 365 6.47 -0.68 -22.27
N LYS A 366 6.59 0.48 -22.91
CA LYS A 366 7.68 0.77 -23.85
C LYS A 366 8.90 1.42 -23.18
N PHE A 367 8.66 2.21 -22.13
CA PHE A 367 9.73 2.92 -21.44
C PHE A 367 9.36 3.23 -20.00
N ILE A 368 10.36 3.17 -19.12
CA ILE A 368 10.25 3.57 -17.72
C ILE A 368 11.32 4.62 -17.46
N ASP A 369 10.89 5.79 -16.98
CA ASP A 369 11.79 6.89 -16.67
C ASP A 369 12.53 6.68 -15.34
N THR A 370 13.86 6.62 -15.40
CA THR A 370 14.78 6.44 -14.27
C THR A 370 15.68 7.66 -14.05
N THR A 371 15.38 8.79 -14.68
CA THR A 371 16.08 10.06 -14.44
C THR A 371 16.02 10.47 -12.97
N SER A 372 17.05 11.20 -12.51
CA SER A 372 17.07 11.75 -11.16
C SER A 372 15.79 12.52 -10.84
N LYS A 373 15.19 12.20 -9.70
CA LYS A 373 14.02 12.90 -9.14
C LYS A 373 14.43 13.97 -8.13
N PHE A 374 15.74 14.19 -7.95
CA PHE A 374 16.32 15.27 -7.16
C PHE A 374 16.82 16.36 -8.11
N GLY A 375 15.97 17.35 -8.38
CA GLY A 375 16.18 18.34 -9.44
C GLY A 375 15.60 17.88 -10.78
N HIS A 376 16.18 18.36 -11.87
CA HIS A 376 15.77 18.00 -13.24
C HIS A 376 16.78 16.99 -13.81
N GLY A 377 16.50 15.69 -13.65
CA GLY A 377 17.33 14.63 -14.21
C GLY A 377 17.29 14.61 -15.73
N ARG A 378 18.46 14.46 -16.37
CA ARG A 378 18.62 14.44 -17.84
C ARG A 378 19.01 13.09 -18.43
N PHE A 379 19.59 12.21 -17.62
CA PHE A 379 20.11 10.91 -18.03
C PHE A 379 19.35 9.79 -17.34
N GLN A 380 19.14 8.68 -18.01
CA GLN A 380 18.47 7.48 -17.49
C GLN A 380 19.41 6.63 -16.65
N THR A 381 20.68 6.54 -17.05
CA THR A 381 21.70 5.71 -16.37
C THR A 381 22.96 6.50 -16.02
N VAL A 382 23.80 5.93 -15.15
CA VAL A 382 25.08 6.56 -14.78
C VAL A 382 26.05 6.45 -15.96
N GLU A 383 25.98 5.36 -16.70
CA GLU A 383 26.77 5.04 -17.89
C GLU A 383 26.49 6.05 -18.99
N GLU A 384 25.21 6.34 -19.28
CA GLU A 384 24.79 7.37 -20.24
C GLU A 384 25.33 8.75 -19.84
N LYS A 385 25.23 9.11 -18.56
CA LYS A 385 25.76 10.37 -18.04
C LYS A 385 27.28 10.47 -18.20
N LYS A 386 28.02 9.41 -17.87
CA LYS A 386 29.49 9.37 -18.00
C LYS A 386 29.92 9.46 -19.46
N ALA A 387 29.23 8.73 -20.35
CA ALA A 387 29.49 8.78 -21.78
C ALA A 387 29.27 10.20 -22.35
N PHE A 388 28.19 10.87 -21.93
CA PHE A 388 27.92 12.25 -22.36
C PHE A 388 28.92 13.27 -21.80
N MET A 389 29.30 13.16 -20.52
CA MET A 389 30.16 14.15 -19.86
C MET A 389 31.66 13.97 -20.15
N GLY A 390 32.09 12.77 -20.55
CA GLY A 390 33.51 12.45 -20.69
C GLY A 390 34.26 12.38 -19.34
N PRO A 391 35.60 12.25 -19.37
CA PRO A 391 36.42 12.18 -18.17
C PRO A 391 36.43 13.54 -17.44
N LEU A 392 36.03 13.54 -16.16
CA LEU A 392 36.07 14.75 -15.33
C LEU A 392 37.37 14.81 -14.52
N LYS A 393 37.68 15.99 -13.98
CA LYS A 393 38.86 16.22 -13.13
C LYS A 393 39.01 15.18 -12.00
N LYS A 394 37.92 14.88 -11.30
CA LYS A 394 37.92 13.87 -10.21
C LYS A 394 38.23 12.45 -10.69
N ASP A 395 37.81 12.11 -11.90
CA ASP A 395 38.03 10.78 -12.46
C ASP A 395 39.48 10.65 -12.93
N ARG A 396 40.09 11.76 -13.40
CA ARG A 396 41.51 11.84 -13.73
C ARG A 396 42.39 11.70 -12.48
N ILE A 397 42.10 12.46 -11.42
CA ILE A 397 42.82 12.38 -10.14
C ILE A 397 42.72 10.96 -9.55
N ALA A 398 41.52 10.36 -9.54
CA ALA A 398 41.36 8.99 -9.04
C ALA A 398 42.17 7.95 -9.83
N LYS A 399 42.36 8.16 -11.14
CA LYS A 399 43.22 7.30 -11.97
C LYS A 399 44.70 7.51 -11.65
N GLU A 400 45.12 8.77 -11.48
CA GLU A 400 46.48 9.16 -11.07
C GLU A 400 46.84 8.60 -9.69
N GLU A 401 45.88 8.49 -8.75
CA GLU A 401 46.09 7.91 -7.41
C GLU A 401 46.17 6.36 -7.41
N THR A 402 45.56 5.70 -8.39
CA THR A 402 45.54 4.23 -8.51
C THR A 402 46.64 3.65 -9.40
N ALA A 403 47.32 4.51 -10.17
CA ALA A 403 48.48 4.17 -10.99
C ALA A 403 49.75 4.31 -10.16
#